data_AF-A0A972MMV0-F1
#
_entry.id   AF-A0A972MMV0-F1
#
_cell.length_a   1.000
_cell.length_b   1.000
_cell.length_c   1.000
_cell.angle_alpha   90.00
_cell.angle_beta   90.00
_cell.angle_gamma   90.00
#
_symmetry.space_group_name_H-M   'P 1'
#
loop_
_entity.id
_entity.type
_entity.pdbx_description
1 polymer ?
#
loop_
_entity_poly.entity_id
_entity_poly.type
_entity_poly.pdbx_seq_one_letter_code
_entity_poly.pdbx_strand_id
1 'polypeptide(L)'
;SIATLLCHVIKINSKDLSVGRDMFFDFMDENFECDIGESQRLFDEIMELKYDDVDRHLSIVANALYNQSYMKMKILNHLNSMILKGGDISDEDYEFFEKVKGALFRG
;
A
#
# COMPACT_ATOMS: atom_id res chain seq x y z
N SER A 1 8.16 -0.50 3.66
CA SER A 1 7.21 -0.89 4.73
C SER A 1 5.85 -1.12 4.09
N ILE A 2 4.77 -1.38 4.85
CA ILE A 2 3.41 -1.41 4.29
C ILE A 2 3.05 -0.05 3.67
N ALA A 3 3.39 1.04 4.37
CA ALA A 3 3.22 2.40 3.87
C ALA A 3 3.89 2.61 2.49
N THR A 4 5.11 2.09 2.29
CA THR A 4 5.77 2.16 0.97
C THR A 4 5.02 1.39 -0.12
N LEU A 5 4.42 0.24 0.19
CA LEU A 5 3.62 -0.51 -0.79
C LEU A 5 2.35 0.26 -1.19
N LEU A 6 1.70 0.92 -0.23
CA LEU A 6 0.51 1.74 -0.50
C LEU A 6 0.86 2.98 -1.32
N CYS A 7 1.92 3.71 -0.94
CA CYS A 7 2.40 4.85 -1.72
C CYS A 7 2.86 4.44 -3.14
N HIS A 8 3.40 3.24 -3.30
CA HIS A 8 3.75 2.72 -4.62
C HIS A 8 2.52 2.57 -5.52
N VAL A 9 1.44 1.98 -5.01
CA VAL A 9 0.16 1.88 -5.74
C VAL A 9 -0.40 3.24 -6.05
N ILE A 10 -0.34 4.18 -5.11
CA ILE A 10 -0.77 5.57 -5.34
C ILE A 10 0.09 6.22 -6.42
N LYS A 11 1.40 5.99 -6.45
CA LYS A 11 2.28 6.56 -7.47
C LYS A 11 2.01 5.99 -8.87
N ILE A 12 1.61 4.72 -8.97
CA ILE A 12 1.26 4.06 -10.24
C ILE A 12 -0.17 4.42 -10.68
N ASN A 13 -1.14 4.34 -9.77
CA ASN A 13 -2.57 4.53 -10.07
C ASN A 13 -2.99 5.99 -10.13
N SER A 14 -2.39 6.85 -9.31
CA SER A 14 -3.06 8.08 -8.95
C SER A 14 -2.67 9.23 -9.87
N LYS A 15 -3.61 9.56 -10.77
CA LYS A 15 -3.66 10.85 -11.46
C LYS A 15 -3.98 12.02 -10.50
N ASP A 16 -4.52 11.72 -9.31
CA ASP A 16 -4.87 12.69 -8.27
C ASP A 16 -4.37 12.27 -6.87
N LEU A 17 -3.23 12.88 -6.48
CA LEU A 17 -2.57 12.62 -5.20
C LEU A 17 -3.45 12.91 -3.97
N SER A 18 -4.51 13.75 -4.07
CA SER A 18 -5.37 13.98 -2.92
C SER A 18 -6.20 12.73 -2.58
N VAL A 19 -6.73 12.04 -3.59
CA VAL A 19 -7.47 10.78 -3.40
C VAL A 19 -6.54 9.72 -2.81
N GLY A 20 -5.31 9.62 -3.34
CA GLY A 20 -4.31 8.71 -2.79
C GLY A 20 -3.99 8.99 -1.32
N ARG A 21 -3.83 10.27 -0.95
CA ARG A 21 -3.53 10.69 0.41
C ARG A 21 -4.65 10.33 1.39
N ASP A 22 -5.91 10.57 1.02
CA ASP A 22 -7.06 10.23 1.85
C ASP A 22 -7.13 8.73 2.11
N MET A 23 -6.92 7.92 1.07
CA MET A 23 -6.91 6.47 1.21
C MET A 23 -5.73 5.94 2.03
N PHE A 24 -4.58 6.59 1.95
CA PHE A 24 -3.43 6.29 2.80
C PHE A 24 -3.75 6.63 4.26
N PHE A 25 -4.39 7.77 4.51
CA PHE A 25 -4.82 8.15 5.85
C PHE A 25 -5.81 7.16 6.45
N ASP A 26 -6.88 6.81 5.73
CA ASP A 26 -7.88 5.82 6.18
C ASP A 26 -7.20 4.51 6.63
N PHE A 27 -6.22 4.01 5.85
CA PHE A 27 -5.49 2.81 6.20
C PHE A 27 -4.65 2.96 7.48
N MET A 28 -3.96 4.08 7.61
CA MET A 28 -3.05 4.33 8.74
C MET A 28 -3.81 4.55 10.04
N ASP A 29 -4.95 5.24 10.00
CA ASP A 29 -5.85 5.40 11.15
C ASP A 29 -6.42 4.04 11.59
N GLU A 30 -7.04 3.29 10.66
CA GLU A 30 -7.71 2.03 10.96
C GLU A 30 -6.80 0.91 11.49
N ASN A 31 -5.50 0.96 11.19
CA ASN A 31 -4.59 -0.17 11.46
C ASN A 31 -3.40 0.20 12.36
N PHE A 32 -3.09 1.49 12.51
CA PHE A 32 -1.94 1.96 13.27
C PHE A 32 -2.28 3.11 14.23
N GLU A 33 -3.55 3.51 14.35
CA GLU A 33 -4.01 4.61 15.20
C GLU A 33 -3.23 5.91 14.94
N CYS A 34 -2.83 6.12 13.69
CA CYS A 34 -1.97 7.21 13.28
C CYS A 34 -2.81 8.47 13.03
N ASP A 35 -2.42 9.59 13.62
CA ASP A 35 -3.17 10.84 13.41
C ASP A 35 -2.98 11.40 12.00
N ILE A 36 -3.88 12.29 11.60
CA ILE A 36 -3.86 12.87 10.24
C ILE A 36 -2.55 13.59 9.93
N GLY A 37 -1.94 14.27 10.90
CA GLY A 37 -0.69 14.99 10.72
C GLY A 37 0.51 14.05 10.58
N GLU A 38 0.56 12.98 11.38
CA GLU A 38 1.58 11.93 11.29
C GLU A 38 1.48 11.17 9.96
N SER A 39 0.27 10.77 9.58
CA SER A 39 0.01 10.06 8.33
C SER A 39 0.35 10.90 7.11
N GLN A 40 0.00 12.20 7.11
CA GLN A 40 0.35 13.12 6.03
C GLN A 40 1.86 13.31 5.90
N ARG A 41 2.58 13.50 7.02
CA ARG A 41 4.05 13.60 7.00
C ARG A 41 4.69 12.34 6.45
N LEU A 42 4.24 11.16 6.90
CA LEU A 42 4.75 9.89 6.41
C LEU A 42 4.47 9.67 4.92
N PHE A 43 3.28 10.07 4.46
CA PHE A 43 2.92 10.01 3.05
C PHE A 43 3.86 10.89 2.21
N ASP A 44 4.06 12.15 2.62
CA ASP A 44 4.95 13.09 1.92
C ASP A 44 6.39 12.58 1.87
N GLU A 45 6.91 12.13 3.02
CA GLU A 45 8.25 11.54 3.10
C GLU A 45 8.41 10.37 2.11
N ILE A 46 7.46 9.44 2.07
CA ILE A 46 7.55 8.27 1.19
C ILE A 46 7.37 8.64 -0.28
N MET A 47 6.52 9.61 -0.59
CA MET A 47 6.27 10.05 -1.97
C MET A 47 7.44 10.85 -2.56
N GLU A 48 8.14 11.63 -1.74
CA GLU A 48 9.36 12.35 -2.10
C GLU A 48 10.57 11.42 -2.22
N LEU A 49 10.61 10.35 -1.42
CA LEU A 49 11.64 9.33 -1.56
C LEU A 49 11.52 8.60 -2.89
N LYS A 50 12.64 8.51 -3.62
CA LYS A 50 12.85 7.38 -4.52
C LYS A 50 13.01 6.15 -3.63
N TYR A 51 11.92 5.46 -3.34
CA TYR A 51 12.04 4.15 -2.72
C TYR A 51 12.77 3.24 -3.70
N ASP A 52 13.97 2.80 -3.32
CA ASP A 52 14.91 2.14 -4.24
C ASP A 52 14.46 0.72 -4.62
N ASP A 53 13.58 0.08 -3.84
CA ASP A 53 13.20 -1.33 -4.05
C ASP A 53 11.86 -1.72 -3.38
N VAL A 54 10.82 -1.87 -4.19
CA VAL A 54 9.49 -2.33 -3.75
C VAL A 54 9.51 -3.80 -3.33
N ASP A 55 10.32 -4.64 -3.98
CA ASP A 55 10.46 -6.06 -3.66
C ASP A 55 11.07 -6.29 -2.28
N ARG A 56 12.06 -5.46 -1.93
CA ARG A 56 12.62 -5.44 -0.58
C ARG A 56 11.54 -5.11 0.45
N HIS A 57 10.74 -4.08 0.21
CA HIS A 57 9.68 -3.71 1.14
C HIS A 57 8.61 -4.78 1.24
N LEU A 58 8.25 -5.42 0.13
CA LEU A 58 7.31 -6.53 0.10
C LEU A 58 7.82 -7.72 0.93
N SER A 59 9.10 -8.05 0.79
CA SER A 59 9.75 -9.13 1.57
C SER A 59 9.73 -8.84 3.07
N ILE A 60 9.99 -7.59 3.48
CA ILE A 60 9.92 -7.16 4.88
C ILE A 60 8.50 -7.34 5.43
N VAL A 61 7.49 -6.90 4.67
CA VAL A 61 6.08 -7.02 5.07
C VAL A 61 5.64 -8.49 5.16
N ALA A 62 5.97 -9.29 4.15
CA ALA A 62 5.62 -10.71 4.13
C ALA A 62 6.20 -11.47 5.33
N ASN A 63 7.47 -11.19 5.67
CA ASN A 63 8.12 -11.79 6.84
C ASN A 63 7.47 -11.31 8.16
N ALA A 64 7.21 -10.01 8.31
CA ALA A 64 6.58 -9.45 9.50
C ALA A 64 5.16 -10.00 9.74
N LEU A 65 4.45 -10.33 8.66
CA LEU A 65 3.08 -10.82 8.71
C LEU A 65 2.96 -12.34 8.60
N TYR A 66 4.05 -13.11 8.66
CA TYR A 66 4.06 -14.55 8.34
C TYR A 66 2.86 -15.34 8.91
N ASN A 67 2.53 -15.15 10.20
CA ASN A 67 1.41 -15.80 10.90
C ASN A 67 0.16 -14.90 11.11
N GLN A 68 0.10 -13.75 10.45
CA GLN A 68 -0.93 -12.72 10.65
C GLN A 68 -1.93 -12.69 9.48
N SER A 69 -2.61 -13.82 9.21
CA SER A 69 -3.49 -13.98 8.04
C SER A 69 -4.59 -12.91 7.92
N TYR A 70 -5.13 -12.44 9.05
CA TYR A 70 -6.11 -11.37 9.08
C TYR A 70 -5.53 -10.05 8.55
N MET A 71 -4.34 -9.67 9.02
CA MET A 71 -3.66 -8.45 8.57
C MET A 71 -3.24 -8.54 7.11
N LYS A 72 -2.78 -9.71 6.64
CA LYS A 72 -2.50 -9.94 5.21
C LYS A 72 -3.73 -9.68 4.35
N MET A 73 -4.90 -10.18 4.76
CA MET A 73 -6.16 -9.97 4.04
C MET A 73 -6.61 -8.50 4.07
N LYS A 74 -6.48 -7.82 5.22
CA LYS A 74 -6.77 -6.39 5.33
C LYS A 74 -5.94 -5.56 4.36
N ILE A 75 -4.65 -5.85 4.23
CA ILE A 75 -3.76 -5.16 3.28
C ILE A 75 -4.21 -5.39 1.85
N LEU A 76 -4.53 -6.63 1.46
CA LEU A 76 -5.04 -6.91 0.11
C LEU A 76 -6.36 -6.20 -0.16
N ASN A 77 -7.29 -6.14 0.80
CA ASN A 77 -8.56 -5.44 0.63
C ASN A 77 -8.36 -3.94 0.42
N HIS A 78 -7.47 -3.33 1.20
CA HIS A 78 -7.11 -1.91 1.02
C HIS A 78 -6.44 -1.67 -0.33
N LEU A 79 -5.51 -2.53 -0.72
CA LEU A 79 -4.82 -2.45 -2.00
C LEU A 79 -5.81 -2.51 -3.17
N ASN A 80 -6.73 -3.47 -3.11
CA ASN A 80 -7.79 -3.63 -4.10
C ASN A 80 -8.72 -2.40 -4.12
N SER A 81 -9.09 -1.85 -2.96
CA SER A 81 -9.90 -0.64 -2.89
C SER A 81 -9.18 0.55 -3.53
N MET A 82 -7.87 0.69 -3.32
CA MET A 82 -7.04 1.75 -3.92
C MET A 82 -7.04 1.68 -5.44
N ILE A 83 -6.79 0.49 -5.99
CA ILE A 83 -6.80 0.26 -7.44
C ILE A 83 -8.18 0.59 -8.02
N LEU A 84 -9.26 0.08 -7.41
CA LEU A 84 -10.62 0.31 -7.89
C LEU A 84 -11.07 1.77 -7.83
N LYS A 85 -10.60 2.54 -6.84
CA LYS A 85 -10.91 3.97 -6.71
C LYS A 85 -10.02 4.85 -7.58
N GLY A 86 -8.90 4.33 -8.09
CA GLY A 86 -7.94 5.04 -8.95
C GLY A 86 -8.44 5.32 -10.37
N GLY A 87 -9.57 4.74 -10.77
CA GLY A 87 -10.17 4.93 -12.09
C GLY A 87 -10.03 3.69 -12.97
N ASP A 88 -9.50 3.86 -14.18
CA ASP A 88 -9.31 2.76 -15.13
C ASP A 88 -8.19 1.83 -14.63
N ILE A 89 -8.54 0.57 -14.41
CA ILE A 89 -7.60 -0.48 -13.97
C ILE A 89 -6.66 -0.82 -15.13
N SER A 90 -5.35 -0.74 -14.89
CA SER A 90 -4.33 -1.16 -15.85
C SER A 90 -3.84 -2.59 -15.60
N ASP A 91 -3.18 -3.18 -16.59
CA ASP A 91 -2.51 -4.47 -16.43
C ASP A 91 -1.42 -4.41 -15.34
N GLU A 92 -0.75 -3.26 -15.18
CA GLU A 92 0.26 -3.02 -14.15
C GLU A 92 -0.33 -3.09 -12.73
N ASP A 93 -1.56 -2.64 -12.54
CA ASP A 93 -2.26 -2.72 -11.26
C ASP A 93 -2.59 -4.17 -10.88
N TYR A 94 -3.03 -4.95 -11.87
CA TYR A 94 -3.31 -6.37 -11.67
C TYR A 94 -2.04 -7.16 -11.38
N GLU A 95 -0.97 -6.92 -12.13
CA GLU A 95 0.34 -7.54 -11.90
C GLU A 95 0.88 -7.19 -10.51
N PHE A 96 0.76 -5.92 -10.10
CA PHE A 96 1.18 -5.49 -8.77
C PHE A 96 0.36 -6.15 -7.66
N PHE A 97 -0.97 -6.20 -7.81
CA PHE A 97 -1.84 -6.85 -6.85
C PHE A 97 -1.50 -8.35 -6.68
N GLU A 98 -1.36 -9.08 -7.78
CA GLU A 98 -1.02 -10.50 -7.73
C GLU A 98 0.40 -10.74 -7.17
N LYS A 99 1.34 -9.82 -7.44
CA LYS A 99 2.68 -9.85 -6.83
C LYS A 99 2.61 -9.71 -5.31
N VAL A 100 1.85 -8.75 -4.79
CA VAL A 100 1.69 -8.55 -3.34
C VAL A 100 0.97 -9.74 -2.71
N LYS A 101 -0.13 -10.20 -3.30
CA LYS A 101 -0.89 -11.38 -2.84
C LYS A 101 -0.01 -12.62 -2.81
N GLY A 102 0.77 -12.84 -3.87
CA GLY A 102 1.74 -13.91 -3.97
C GLY A 102 2.76 -13.86 -2.83
N ALA A 103 3.35 -12.70 -2.55
CA ALA A 103 4.33 -12.60 -1.46
C ALA A 103 3.72 -12.77 -0.06
N LEU A 104 2.49 -12.28 0.18
CA LEU A 104 1.84 -12.41 1.48
C LEU A 104 1.39 -13.84 1.78
N PHE A 105 0.90 -14.56 0.76
CA PHE A 105 0.27 -15.87 0.92
C PHE A 105 1.04 -17.04 0.32
N ARG A 106 2.21 -16.83 -0.28
CA ARG A 106 3.17 -17.92 -0.52
C ARG A 106 3.87 -18.24 0.79
N GLY A 107 3.34 -19.26 1.45
CA GLY A 107 3.87 -19.94 2.62
C GLY A 107 3.32 -21.35 2.65
#